data_AF-A0A930TDI3-F1
#
_entry.id   AF-A0A930TDI3-F1
#
_cell.length_a   1.000
_cell.length_b   1.000
_cell.length_c   1.000
_cell.angle_alpha   90.00
_cell.angle_beta   90.00
_cell.angle_gamma   90.00
#
_symmetry.space_group_name_H-M   'P 1'
#
loop_
_entity.id
_entity.type
_entity.pdbx_description
1 polymer ?
#
loop_
_entity_poly.entity_id
_entity_poly.type
_entity_poly.pdbx_seq_one_letter_code
_entity_poly.pdbx_strand_id
1 'polypeptide(L)'
;MSTQSNYLVERVDYLIVIMAIGMVRLFFVKFQPPTGLELYRQQVPELFTIIDEIREVLQTPPIHHVLLNYEHNAGILQIPRLGFLGWQKNYLVLGLPLLQSLTVEQFRSTIAHELAHLSGNHSRFSGWVYRVRRTWYHLATLGDFFLFKYFFQWYEPYFNAYSFALARAQEYEADKCSVEICGVETSAEELINIYVHNSFLENIFWKQIYEKAIHSEQMPNGTISKLLRALKTDIQIHDAVKWLGLAYSETTNNDDTHPCLSERLKAIGYTVDINQLPPPIIESAAEYFFGEKLYSFAAYLDEQWKREFGKEWQKIYVRLLYQRQNLRALEAKAYKYSLTPEQVYKRAILTEKFYQDQEATISLFKELLSNNPNHPQANYELGRILLQNHDGRGINYLNRAIDLDPELVIPSCEILYSFYMRCSQPEQANKYLFLRQQYQNSFKLYQVERQHISHTDQFVTHNLPPIEANQISEQLSDYLSVSKAYLVRKQTKIFPDKPLYVLGIIRRFCGGTGANYQPDLELTEQIQAQLNLSSTVIVIIFNQNNMKLYNVINRIPGSCIIFDK
;
A
#
# COMPACT_ATOMS: atom_id res chain seq x y z
N MET A 1 19.39 35.15 -45.93
CA MET A 1 18.53 34.00 -45.55
C MET A 1 19.31 32.72 -45.22
N SER A 2 20.60 32.57 -45.54
CA SER A 2 21.38 31.35 -45.25
C SER A 2 21.92 31.23 -43.81
N THR A 3 22.07 32.33 -43.08
CA THR A 3 22.66 32.34 -41.72
C THR A 3 21.66 31.96 -40.60
N GLN A 4 20.37 32.23 -40.76
CA GLN A 4 19.35 31.81 -39.79
C GLN A 4 19.00 30.31 -39.89
N SER A 5 19.13 29.72 -41.08
CA SER A 5 18.89 28.28 -41.29
C SER A 5 19.95 27.43 -40.60
N ASN A 6 21.24 27.80 -40.72
CA ASN A 6 22.33 27.06 -40.07
C ASN A 6 22.26 27.16 -38.54
N TYR A 7 21.86 28.31 -38.01
CA TYR A 7 21.70 28.51 -36.57
C TYR A 7 20.56 27.67 -35.94
N LEU A 8 19.49 27.43 -36.70
CA LEU A 8 18.37 26.56 -36.29
C LEU A 8 18.75 25.08 -36.35
N VAL A 9 19.46 24.65 -37.42
CA VAL A 9 19.93 23.26 -37.57
C VAL A 9 20.95 22.91 -36.48
N GLU A 10 21.92 23.79 -36.22
CA GLU A 10 22.90 23.59 -35.13
C GLU A 10 22.23 23.45 -33.76
N ARG A 11 21.20 24.26 -33.45
CA ARG A 11 20.45 24.13 -32.18
C ARG A 11 19.67 22.83 -32.07
N VAL A 12 19.12 22.32 -33.17
CA VAL A 12 18.43 21.02 -33.21
C VAL A 12 19.42 19.89 -32.98
N ASP A 13 20.61 19.95 -33.59
CA ASP A 13 21.66 18.96 -33.41
C ASP A 13 22.20 18.95 -31.96
N TYR A 14 22.37 20.13 -31.35
CA TYR A 14 22.75 20.22 -29.93
C TYR A 14 21.68 19.64 -28.99
N LEU A 15 20.40 19.86 -29.27
CA LEU A 15 19.30 19.28 -28.50
C LEU A 15 19.25 17.76 -28.63
N ILE A 16 19.47 17.23 -29.84
CA ILE A 16 19.55 15.78 -30.10
C ILE A 16 20.75 15.17 -29.38
N VAL A 17 21.91 15.83 -29.40
CA VAL A 17 23.12 15.37 -28.70
C VAL A 17 22.93 15.43 -27.19
N ILE A 18 22.32 16.49 -26.64
CA ILE A 18 22.02 16.58 -25.20
C ILE A 18 20.99 15.51 -24.81
N MET A 19 19.96 15.26 -25.62
CA MET A 19 19.02 14.16 -25.42
C MET A 19 19.73 12.80 -25.48
N ALA A 20 20.63 12.59 -26.44
CA ALA A 20 21.38 11.35 -26.58
C ALA A 20 22.35 11.14 -25.40
N ILE A 21 23.04 12.19 -24.94
CA ILE A 21 23.89 12.15 -23.74
C ILE A 21 23.04 11.91 -22.49
N GLY A 22 21.86 12.53 -22.40
CA GLY A 22 20.87 12.28 -21.35
C GLY A 22 20.43 10.81 -21.34
N MET A 23 20.04 10.28 -22.50
CA MET A 23 19.69 8.87 -22.71
C MET A 23 20.85 7.95 -22.32
N VAL A 24 22.08 8.25 -22.75
CA VAL A 24 23.29 7.49 -22.40
C VAL A 24 23.57 7.53 -20.89
N ARG A 25 23.48 8.71 -20.25
CA ARG A 25 23.65 8.87 -18.80
C ARG A 25 22.63 8.10 -17.98
N LEU A 26 21.41 7.93 -18.48
CA LEU A 26 20.37 7.12 -17.81
C LEU A 26 20.74 5.63 -17.74
N PHE A 27 21.66 5.14 -18.57
CA PHE A 27 22.20 3.77 -18.47
C PHE A 27 23.32 3.62 -17.42
N PHE A 28 23.81 4.72 -16.84
CA PHE A 28 24.86 4.74 -15.81
C PHE A 28 24.34 5.11 -14.42
N VAL A 29 23.03 5.09 -14.19
CA VAL A 29 22.43 5.30 -12.86
C VAL A 29 22.93 4.19 -11.92
N LYS A 30 23.57 4.57 -10.81
CA LYS A 30 24.00 3.62 -9.77
C LYS A 30 22.77 3.08 -9.05
N PHE A 31 22.52 1.78 -9.21
CA PHE A 31 21.53 1.06 -8.43
C PHE A 31 22.10 0.77 -7.04
N GLN A 32 21.36 1.13 -5.99
CA GLN A 32 21.70 0.71 -4.64
C GLN A 32 21.37 -0.78 -4.49
N PRO A 33 22.25 -1.58 -3.88
CA PRO A 33 21.94 -2.97 -3.56
C PRO A 33 20.76 -3.06 -2.59
N PRO A 34 20.01 -4.17 -2.60
CA PRO A 34 18.96 -4.39 -1.63
C PRO A 34 19.54 -4.45 -0.21
N THR A 35 18.76 -4.03 0.78
CA THR A 35 19.14 -4.09 2.19
C THR A 35 18.77 -5.46 2.77
N GLY A 36 19.52 -5.92 3.77
CA GLY A 36 19.27 -7.19 4.44
C GLY A 36 20.53 -7.78 5.08
N LEU A 37 20.35 -8.84 5.86
CA LEU A 37 21.43 -9.64 6.41
C LEU A 37 21.97 -10.57 5.32
N GLU A 38 23.24 -10.39 4.94
CA GLU A 38 23.88 -11.29 3.98
C GLU A 38 24.15 -12.66 4.60
N LEU A 39 23.64 -13.70 3.94
CA LEU A 39 23.83 -15.09 4.31
C LEU A 39 24.99 -15.68 3.51
N TYR A 40 25.84 -16.43 4.20
CA TYR A 40 26.97 -17.12 3.61
C TYR A 40 26.79 -18.64 3.63
N ARG A 41 27.30 -19.33 2.62
CA ARG A 41 27.19 -20.79 2.48
C ARG A 41 27.66 -21.56 3.71
N GLN A 42 28.72 -21.10 4.37
CA GLN A 42 29.23 -21.73 5.58
C GLN A 42 28.27 -21.61 6.77
N GLN A 43 27.35 -20.64 6.74
CA GLN A 43 26.39 -20.41 7.82
C GLN A 43 25.12 -21.24 7.65
N VAL A 44 24.66 -21.45 6.41
CA VAL A 44 23.37 -22.08 6.08
C VAL A 44 23.53 -23.02 4.87
N PRO A 45 24.36 -24.06 4.97
CA PRO A 45 24.77 -24.86 3.82
C PRO A 45 23.59 -25.55 3.12
N GLU A 46 22.60 -26.04 3.85
CA GLU A 46 21.42 -26.73 3.33
C GLU A 46 20.59 -25.84 2.40
N LEU A 47 20.43 -24.56 2.77
CA LEU A 47 19.74 -23.57 1.92
C LEU A 47 20.47 -23.37 0.59
N PHE A 48 21.80 -23.25 0.65
CA PHE A 48 22.61 -23.06 -0.56
C PHE A 48 22.64 -24.29 -1.45
N THR A 49 22.57 -25.50 -0.88
CA THR A 49 22.45 -26.74 -1.66
C THR A 49 21.17 -26.73 -2.49
N ILE A 50 20.02 -26.40 -1.90
CA ILE A 50 18.75 -26.32 -2.64
C ILE A 50 18.80 -25.24 -3.73
N ILE A 51 19.39 -24.09 -3.44
CA ILE A 51 19.57 -23.02 -4.45
C ILE A 51 20.41 -23.53 -5.62
N ASP A 52 21.50 -24.26 -5.35
CA ASP A 52 22.37 -24.80 -6.40
C ASP A 52 21.66 -25.89 -7.22
N GLU A 53 20.94 -26.80 -6.58
CA GLU A 53 20.17 -27.86 -7.25
C GLU A 53 19.14 -27.26 -8.21
N ILE A 54 18.35 -26.30 -7.74
CA ILE A 54 17.35 -25.61 -8.58
C ILE A 54 18.03 -24.84 -9.72
N ARG A 55 19.14 -24.16 -9.42
CA ARG A 55 19.94 -23.45 -10.43
C ARG A 55 20.44 -24.39 -11.51
N GLU A 56 20.92 -25.58 -11.15
CA GLU A 56 21.41 -26.59 -12.08
C GLU A 56 20.29 -27.11 -12.98
N VAL A 57 19.12 -27.40 -12.39
CA VAL A 57 17.93 -27.85 -13.13
C VAL A 57 17.44 -26.77 -14.11
N LEU A 58 17.32 -25.52 -13.65
CA LEU A 58 16.84 -24.39 -14.46
C LEU A 58 17.92 -23.74 -15.32
N GLN A 59 19.18 -24.18 -15.21
CA GLN A 59 20.34 -23.64 -15.89
C GLN A 59 20.51 -22.12 -15.73
N THR A 60 20.29 -21.60 -14.53
CA THR A 60 20.28 -20.14 -14.29
C THR A 60 21.68 -19.57 -14.01
N PRO A 61 21.90 -18.27 -14.28
CA PRO A 61 23.13 -17.58 -13.88
C PRO A 61 23.40 -17.70 -12.36
N PRO A 62 24.66 -17.62 -11.91
CA PRO A 62 24.99 -17.76 -10.51
C PRO A 62 24.34 -16.68 -9.64
N ILE A 63 23.82 -17.08 -8.49
CA ILE A 63 23.40 -16.16 -7.43
C ILE A 63 24.66 -15.69 -6.69
N HIS A 64 24.88 -14.38 -6.65
CA HIS A 64 26.10 -13.81 -6.09
C HIS A 64 25.97 -13.45 -4.62
N HIS A 65 24.76 -13.07 -4.21
CA HIS A 65 24.45 -12.63 -2.86
C HIS A 65 23.08 -13.19 -2.47
N VAL A 66 22.98 -13.78 -1.28
CA VAL A 66 21.71 -14.20 -0.67
C VAL A 66 21.49 -13.31 0.54
N LEU A 67 20.40 -12.54 0.55
CA LEU A 67 20.08 -11.60 1.62
C LEU A 67 18.81 -12.04 2.34
N LEU A 68 18.79 -11.90 3.65
CA LEU A 68 17.64 -12.14 4.50
C LEU A 68 17.05 -10.80 4.98
N ASN A 69 15.74 -10.59 4.83
CA ASN A 69 15.03 -9.39 5.30
C ASN A 69 13.80 -9.76 6.15
N TYR A 70 13.06 -8.74 6.60
CA TYR A 70 11.87 -8.90 7.45
C TYR A 70 10.54 -8.83 6.69
N GLU A 71 10.55 -8.88 5.35
CA GLU A 71 9.35 -8.87 4.53
C GLU A 71 8.79 -10.30 4.38
N HIS A 72 7.50 -10.45 4.14
CA HIS A 72 6.91 -11.74 3.75
C HIS A 72 6.94 -11.87 2.23
N ASN A 73 8.16 -11.97 1.69
CA ASN A 73 8.36 -12.07 0.25
C ASN A 73 9.70 -12.73 -0.10
N ALA A 74 9.82 -13.25 -1.31
CA ALA A 74 11.09 -13.61 -1.93
C ALA A 74 11.22 -12.86 -3.25
N GLY A 75 12.44 -12.67 -3.71
CA GLY A 75 12.65 -11.94 -4.95
C GLY A 75 14.06 -12.03 -5.48
N ILE A 76 14.19 -11.97 -6.80
CA ILE A 76 15.49 -11.80 -7.46
C ILE A 76 15.66 -10.38 -7.98
N LEU A 77 16.80 -9.78 -7.62
CA LEU A 77 17.23 -8.49 -8.16
C LEU A 77 18.53 -8.63 -8.94
N GLN A 78 18.52 -8.17 -10.20
CA GLN A 78 19.70 -8.07 -11.04
C GLN A 78 20.24 -6.63 -11.09
N ILE A 79 21.48 -6.45 -10.64
CA ILE A 79 22.16 -5.14 -10.64
C ILE A 79 23.27 -5.12 -11.71
N PRO A 80 23.22 -4.19 -12.69
CA PRO A 80 24.24 -4.11 -13.74
C PRO A 80 25.55 -3.53 -13.20
N ARG A 81 26.69 -4.18 -13.46
CA ARG A 81 28.03 -3.65 -13.14
C ARG A 81 28.57 -2.66 -14.19
N LEU A 82 28.22 -2.86 -15.47
CA LEU A 82 28.77 -2.12 -16.61
C LEU A 82 27.69 -1.84 -17.68
N GLY A 83 26.53 -1.35 -17.25
CA GLY A 83 25.42 -1.02 -18.14
C GLY A 83 24.96 -2.21 -19.01
N PHE A 84 24.87 -2.02 -20.32
CA PHE A 84 24.34 -2.99 -21.28
C PHE A 84 25.24 -4.22 -21.52
N LEU A 85 26.50 -4.21 -21.07
CA LEU A 85 27.48 -5.28 -21.31
C LEU A 85 27.24 -6.58 -20.51
N GLY A 86 26.07 -6.74 -19.88
CA GLY A 86 25.58 -8.03 -19.41
C GLY A 86 26.21 -8.58 -18.13
N TRP A 87 27.09 -7.85 -17.45
CA TRP A 87 27.66 -8.27 -16.16
C TRP A 87 26.71 -7.92 -15.02
N GLN A 88 25.64 -8.70 -14.87
CA GLN A 88 24.68 -8.55 -13.78
C GLN A 88 25.21 -9.23 -12.51
N LYS A 89 25.05 -8.56 -11.36
CA LYS A 89 25.07 -9.21 -10.06
C LYS A 89 23.66 -9.64 -9.71
N ASN A 90 23.47 -10.93 -9.43
CA ASN A 90 22.19 -11.48 -9.03
C ASN A 90 22.12 -11.56 -7.50
N TYR A 91 21.12 -10.92 -6.93
CA TYR A 91 20.78 -10.94 -5.52
C TYR A 91 19.50 -11.76 -5.36
N LEU A 92 19.54 -12.78 -4.51
CA LEU A 92 18.34 -13.47 -4.03
C LEU A 92 18.00 -12.87 -2.67
N VAL A 93 16.83 -12.25 -2.55
CA VAL A 93 16.33 -11.65 -1.32
C VAL A 93 15.24 -12.56 -0.76
N LEU A 94 15.40 -12.95 0.49
CA LEU A 94 14.55 -13.92 1.18
C LEU A 94 13.97 -13.29 2.43
N GLY A 95 12.65 -13.33 2.54
CA GLY A 95 11.94 -12.89 3.72
C GLY A 95 11.97 -13.94 4.83
N LEU A 96 12.54 -13.63 5.99
CA LEU A 96 12.50 -14.55 7.14
C LEU A 96 11.05 -14.94 7.53
N PRO A 97 10.07 -14.02 7.56
CA PRO A 97 8.65 -14.36 7.69
C PRO A 97 8.13 -15.37 6.65
N LEU A 98 8.59 -15.27 5.41
CA LEU A 98 8.14 -16.18 4.35
C LEU A 98 8.63 -17.61 4.61
N LEU A 99 9.91 -17.77 4.93
CA LEU A 99 10.48 -19.07 5.32
C LEU A 99 9.78 -19.65 6.55
N GLN A 100 9.34 -18.80 7.47
CA GLN A 100 8.61 -19.21 8.67
C GLN A 100 7.20 -19.71 8.37
N SER A 101 6.62 -19.29 7.25
CA SER A 101 5.25 -19.58 6.82
C SER A 101 5.12 -20.70 5.79
N LEU A 102 6.21 -21.40 5.47
CA LEU A 102 6.26 -22.46 4.46
C LEU A 102 6.98 -23.69 4.99
N THR A 103 6.61 -24.87 4.50
CA THR A 103 7.44 -26.08 4.64
C THR A 103 8.71 -25.98 3.78
N VAL A 104 9.67 -26.88 3.97
CA VAL A 104 10.90 -26.93 3.14
C VAL A 104 10.57 -27.11 1.66
N GLU A 105 9.66 -28.02 1.30
CA GLU A 105 9.28 -28.25 -0.10
C GLU A 105 8.46 -27.11 -0.70
N GLN A 106 7.59 -26.47 0.09
CA GLN A 106 6.89 -25.26 -0.34
C GLN A 106 7.90 -24.13 -0.59
N PHE A 107 8.84 -23.89 0.31
CA PHE A 107 9.88 -22.89 0.09
C PHE A 107 10.79 -23.23 -1.10
N ARG A 108 11.07 -24.52 -1.34
CA ARG A 108 11.75 -25.00 -2.56
C ARG A 108 10.98 -24.61 -3.83
N SER A 109 9.64 -24.70 -3.81
CA SER A 109 8.76 -24.22 -4.88
C SER A 109 8.88 -22.70 -5.09
N THR A 110 8.94 -21.91 -4.00
CA THR A 110 9.20 -20.46 -4.09
C THR A 110 10.54 -20.17 -4.74
N ILE A 111 11.62 -20.85 -4.33
CA ILE A 111 12.95 -20.66 -4.92
C ILE A 111 12.96 -21.06 -6.40
N ALA A 112 12.28 -22.15 -6.77
CA ALA A 112 12.11 -22.54 -8.17
C ALA A 112 11.40 -21.46 -8.99
N HIS A 113 10.33 -20.86 -8.46
CA HIS A 113 9.58 -19.78 -9.10
C HIS A 113 10.50 -18.57 -9.32
N GLU A 114 11.18 -18.13 -8.26
CA GLU A 114 12.06 -16.98 -8.32
C GLU A 114 13.22 -17.18 -9.28
N LEU A 115 13.86 -18.35 -9.27
CA LEU A 115 14.96 -18.65 -10.19
C LEU A 115 14.47 -18.83 -11.64
N ALA A 116 13.22 -19.23 -11.87
CA ALA A 116 12.66 -19.29 -13.21
C ALA A 116 12.62 -17.90 -13.87
N HIS A 117 12.45 -16.82 -13.11
CA HIS A 117 12.60 -15.45 -13.65
C HIS A 117 14.00 -15.14 -14.19
N LEU A 118 15.03 -15.89 -13.75
CA LEU A 118 16.39 -15.82 -14.29
C LEU A 118 16.64 -16.74 -15.47
N SER A 119 15.80 -17.75 -15.69
CA SER A 119 16.00 -18.75 -16.75
C SER A 119 15.61 -18.17 -18.12
N GLY A 120 16.39 -18.49 -19.16
CA GLY A 120 16.15 -18.05 -20.54
C GLY A 120 16.48 -16.58 -20.88
N ASN A 121 16.09 -16.15 -22.09
CA ASN A 121 16.27 -14.77 -22.59
C ASN A 121 15.39 -13.74 -21.87
N HIS A 122 14.51 -14.20 -20.97
CA HIS A 122 13.45 -13.44 -20.32
C HIS A 122 13.96 -12.50 -19.22
N SER A 123 15.01 -12.89 -18.48
CA SER A 123 15.67 -12.05 -17.45
C SER A 123 16.23 -10.74 -18.00
N ARG A 124 16.79 -10.78 -19.22
CA ARG A 124 17.34 -9.61 -19.91
C ARG A 124 16.23 -8.63 -20.31
N PHE A 125 15.05 -9.16 -20.66
CA PHE A 125 13.87 -8.40 -21.05
C PHE A 125 13.13 -7.82 -19.85
N SER A 126 12.85 -8.60 -18.79
CA SER A 126 12.23 -8.11 -17.55
C SER A 126 13.08 -7.05 -16.87
N GLY A 127 14.40 -7.28 -16.78
CA GLY A 127 15.34 -6.27 -16.33
C GLY A 127 15.40 -5.03 -17.23
N TRP A 128 15.18 -5.18 -18.54
CA TRP A 128 15.08 -4.04 -19.48
C TRP A 128 13.78 -3.24 -19.27
N VAL A 129 12.63 -3.89 -19.16
CA VAL A 129 11.34 -3.25 -18.86
C VAL A 129 11.41 -2.51 -17.54
N TYR A 130 11.94 -3.13 -16.47
CA TYR A 130 12.13 -2.49 -15.18
C TYR A 130 13.03 -1.25 -15.29
N ARG A 131 14.15 -1.33 -16.02
CA ARG A 131 15.02 -0.17 -16.29
C ARG A 131 14.29 0.94 -17.01
N VAL A 132 13.56 0.62 -18.08
CA VAL A 132 12.77 1.60 -18.85
C VAL A 132 11.75 2.29 -17.95
N ARG A 133 11.00 1.55 -17.13
CA ARG A 133 10.02 2.10 -16.18
C ARG A 133 10.65 2.98 -15.11
N ARG A 134 11.75 2.53 -14.48
CA ARG A 134 12.45 3.32 -13.46
C ARG A 134 13.05 4.60 -14.05
N THR A 135 13.57 4.51 -15.28
CA THR A 135 14.05 5.66 -16.03
C THR A 135 12.92 6.63 -16.35
N TRP A 136 11.76 6.15 -16.79
CA TRP A 136 10.58 6.98 -17.03
C TRP A 136 10.09 7.64 -15.75
N TYR A 137 10.02 6.91 -14.64
CA TYR A 137 9.67 7.46 -13.33
C TYR A 137 10.66 8.54 -12.87
N HIS A 138 11.97 8.30 -13.02
CA HIS A 138 13.00 9.31 -12.72
C HIS A 138 12.91 10.54 -13.65
N LEU A 139 12.60 10.35 -14.93
CA LEU A 139 12.40 11.47 -15.87
C LEU A 139 11.12 12.26 -15.59
N ALA A 140 10.04 11.56 -15.23
CA ALA A 140 8.78 12.17 -14.83
C ALA A 140 8.94 13.01 -13.54
N THR A 141 9.77 12.56 -12.60
CA THR A 141 10.04 13.27 -11.34
C THR A 141 11.03 14.43 -11.47
N LEU A 142 11.89 14.46 -12.50
CA LEU A 142 12.86 15.54 -12.74
C LEU A 142 12.27 16.78 -13.47
N GLY A 143 11.08 16.66 -14.08
CA GLY A 143 10.23 17.80 -14.47
C GLY A 143 10.22 18.23 -15.95
N ASP A 144 9.02 18.68 -16.37
CA ASP A 144 8.58 19.39 -17.60
C ASP A 144 9.50 19.43 -18.83
N PHE A 145 9.57 18.32 -19.54
CA PHE A 145 9.77 18.37 -20.99
C PHE A 145 8.44 18.07 -21.68
N PHE A 146 7.82 19.08 -22.30
CA PHE A 146 6.53 19.00 -22.99
C PHE A 146 6.42 17.78 -23.94
N LEU A 147 7.52 17.40 -24.61
CA LEU A 147 7.59 16.25 -25.50
C LEU A 147 7.45 14.90 -24.77
N PHE A 148 8.03 14.76 -23.57
CA PHE A 148 7.91 13.54 -22.78
C PHE A 148 6.50 13.36 -22.22
N LYS A 149 5.76 14.45 -21.94
CA LYS A 149 4.36 14.38 -21.52
C LYS A 149 3.46 13.73 -22.57
N TYR A 150 3.60 14.11 -23.85
CA TYR A 150 2.84 13.48 -24.94
C TYR A 150 3.26 12.03 -25.16
N PHE A 151 4.57 11.75 -25.09
CA PHE A 151 5.09 10.39 -25.15
C PHE A 151 4.52 9.51 -24.01
N PHE A 152 4.50 9.98 -22.76
CA PHE A 152 3.93 9.24 -21.65
C PHE A 152 2.43 9.06 -21.80
N GLN A 153 1.67 10.11 -22.14
CA GLN A 153 0.21 9.97 -22.32
C GLN A 153 -0.19 9.03 -23.46
N TRP A 154 0.61 8.97 -24.54
CA TRP A 154 0.31 8.14 -25.70
C TRP A 154 0.92 6.75 -25.62
N TYR A 155 2.20 6.60 -25.29
CA TYR A 155 2.94 5.34 -25.43
C TYR A 155 3.04 4.54 -24.12
N GLU A 156 3.11 5.20 -22.95
CA GLU A 156 3.23 4.53 -21.65
C GLU A 156 2.07 3.55 -21.40
N PRO A 157 0.79 3.86 -21.68
CA PRO A 157 -0.30 2.90 -21.48
C PRO A 157 -0.16 1.64 -22.35
N TYR A 158 0.27 1.78 -23.60
CA TYR A 158 0.48 0.62 -24.49
C TYR A 158 1.71 -0.19 -24.07
N PHE A 159 2.80 0.48 -23.70
CA PHE A 159 3.99 -0.18 -23.17
C PHE A 159 3.67 -0.91 -21.87
N ASN A 160 2.94 -0.29 -20.94
CA ASN A 160 2.52 -0.89 -19.69
C ASN A 160 1.59 -2.08 -19.93
N ALA A 161 0.57 -1.94 -20.77
CA ALA A 161 -0.31 -3.06 -21.12
C ALA A 161 0.45 -4.24 -21.73
N TYR A 162 1.38 -3.99 -22.66
CA TYR A 162 2.20 -5.04 -23.28
C TYR A 162 3.19 -5.66 -22.29
N SER A 163 3.86 -4.85 -21.49
CA SER A 163 4.85 -5.33 -20.51
C SER A 163 4.23 -6.01 -19.29
N PHE A 164 3.03 -5.63 -18.86
CA PHE A 164 2.26 -6.36 -17.85
C PHE A 164 1.67 -7.66 -18.40
N ALA A 165 1.18 -7.68 -19.65
CA ALA A 165 0.78 -8.92 -20.30
C ALA A 165 1.95 -9.91 -20.38
N LEU A 166 3.14 -9.44 -20.71
CA LEU A 166 4.33 -10.27 -20.69
C LEU A 166 4.75 -10.69 -19.28
N ALA A 167 4.72 -9.78 -18.29
CA ALA A 167 5.00 -10.13 -16.90
C ALA A 167 4.08 -11.27 -16.43
N ARG A 168 2.78 -11.20 -16.73
CA ARG A 168 1.82 -12.27 -16.42
C ARG A 168 2.15 -13.59 -17.12
N ALA A 169 2.57 -13.54 -18.39
CA ALA A 169 3.04 -14.75 -19.08
C ALA A 169 4.27 -15.36 -18.40
N GLN A 170 5.21 -14.52 -17.94
CA GLN A 170 6.38 -14.94 -17.18
C GLN A 170 6.01 -15.56 -15.82
N GLU A 171 5.00 -15.03 -15.14
CA GLU A 171 4.48 -15.64 -13.90
C GLU A 171 3.94 -17.05 -14.13
N TYR A 172 3.16 -17.27 -15.19
CA TYR A 172 2.67 -18.62 -15.52
C TYR A 172 3.81 -19.57 -15.93
N GLU A 173 4.83 -19.07 -16.63
CA GLU A 173 6.04 -19.85 -16.95
C GLU A 173 6.82 -20.22 -15.69
N ALA A 174 7.00 -19.27 -14.76
CA ALA A 174 7.66 -19.50 -13.49
C ALA A 174 6.90 -20.49 -12.60
N ASP A 175 5.57 -20.36 -12.52
CA ASP A 175 4.69 -21.31 -11.84
C ASP A 175 4.82 -22.72 -12.42
N LYS A 176 4.87 -22.82 -13.76
CA LYS A 176 5.08 -24.11 -14.43
C LYS A 176 6.44 -24.71 -14.08
N CYS A 177 7.51 -23.93 -14.04
CA CYS A 177 8.83 -24.40 -13.61
C CYS A 177 8.82 -24.90 -12.15
N SER A 178 8.14 -24.21 -11.24
CA SER A 178 7.96 -24.69 -9.87
C SER A 178 7.24 -26.03 -9.81
N VAL A 179 6.17 -26.20 -10.58
CA VAL A 179 5.42 -27.46 -10.66
C VAL A 179 6.29 -28.60 -11.21
N GLU A 180 7.10 -28.33 -12.23
CA GLU A 180 8.02 -29.33 -12.82
C GLU A 180 9.06 -29.84 -11.80
N ILE A 181 9.45 -29.00 -10.82
CA ILE A 181 10.46 -29.32 -9.81
C ILE A 181 9.85 -29.90 -8.53
N CYS A 182 8.73 -29.35 -8.07
CA CYS A 182 8.15 -29.60 -6.74
C CYS A 182 6.79 -30.31 -6.76
N GLY A 183 6.15 -30.43 -7.92
CA GLY A 183 4.80 -31.00 -8.08
C GLY A 183 3.68 -29.98 -7.91
N VAL A 184 2.50 -30.33 -8.45
CA VAL A 184 1.33 -29.43 -8.49
C VAL A 184 0.83 -29.10 -7.09
N GLU A 185 0.71 -30.11 -6.22
CA GLU A 185 0.19 -29.96 -4.87
C GLU A 185 1.07 -29.03 -4.03
N THR A 186 2.39 -29.27 -4.02
CA THR A 186 3.35 -28.44 -3.28
C THR A 186 3.32 -26.98 -3.73
N SER A 187 3.31 -26.73 -5.04
CA SER A 187 3.27 -25.37 -5.58
C SER A 187 1.93 -24.69 -5.32
N ALA A 188 0.82 -25.41 -5.37
CA ALA A 188 -0.49 -24.86 -5.03
C ALA A 188 -0.60 -24.49 -3.55
N GLU A 189 -0.15 -25.38 -2.66
CA GLU A 189 -0.15 -25.14 -1.22
C GLU A 189 0.77 -23.98 -0.82
N GLU A 190 1.93 -23.85 -1.49
CA GLU A 190 2.82 -22.70 -1.31
C GLU A 190 2.11 -21.38 -1.65
N LEU A 191 1.51 -21.28 -2.84
CA LEU A 191 0.74 -20.09 -3.22
C LEU A 191 -0.36 -19.80 -2.19
N ILE A 192 -1.17 -20.80 -1.83
CA ILE A 192 -2.25 -20.62 -0.85
C ILE A 192 -1.70 -20.11 0.48
N ASN A 193 -0.63 -20.72 1.00
CA ASN A 193 -0.01 -20.28 2.25
C ASN A 193 0.53 -18.85 2.15
N ILE A 194 1.12 -18.45 1.02
CA ILE A 194 1.58 -17.07 0.83
C ILE A 194 0.43 -16.07 0.98
N TYR A 195 -0.69 -16.29 0.30
CA TYR A 195 -1.84 -15.37 0.36
C TYR A 195 -2.50 -15.35 1.76
N VAL A 196 -2.65 -16.50 2.40
CA VAL A 196 -3.24 -16.62 3.74
C VAL A 196 -2.37 -15.92 4.79
N HIS A 197 -1.06 -16.15 4.79
CA HIS A 197 -0.15 -15.53 5.76
C HIS A 197 0.02 -14.03 5.50
N ASN A 198 0.04 -13.56 4.24
CA ASN A 198 0.01 -12.13 3.95
C ASN A 198 -1.26 -11.46 4.51
N SER A 199 -2.41 -12.09 4.33
CA SER A 199 -3.67 -11.60 4.88
C SER A 199 -3.64 -11.54 6.41
N PHE A 200 -3.07 -12.54 7.08
CA PHE A 200 -2.83 -12.50 8.53
C PHE A 200 -1.95 -11.33 8.95
N LEU A 201 -0.82 -11.14 8.26
CA LEU A 201 0.14 -10.09 8.60
C LEU A 201 -0.50 -8.70 8.48
N GLU A 202 -1.21 -8.43 7.39
CA GLU A 202 -1.84 -7.14 7.13
C GLU A 202 -3.04 -6.88 8.06
N ASN A 203 -3.94 -7.85 8.19
CA ASN A 203 -5.23 -7.63 8.87
C ASN A 203 -5.14 -7.79 10.39
N ILE A 204 -4.18 -8.57 10.90
CA ILE A 204 -4.08 -8.91 12.32
C ILE A 204 -2.76 -8.38 12.89
N PHE A 205 -1.62 -8.92 12.45
CA PHE A 205 -0.35 -8.70 13.13
C PHE A 205 0.09 -7.23 13.10
N TRP A 206 0.21 -6.63 11.91
CA TRP A 206 0.67 -5.25 11.77
C TRP A 206 -0.31 -4.24 12.36
N LYS A 207 -1.62 -4.51 12.23
CA LYS A 207 -2.65 -3.71 12.88
C LYS A 207 -2.45 -3.64 14.41
N GLN A 208 -2.26 -4.79 15.07
CA GLN A 208 -1.99 -4.84 16.51
C GLN A 208 -0.66 -4.18 16.89
N ILE A 209 0.37 -4.28 16.03
CA ILE A 209 1.63 -3.57 16.24
C ILE A 209 1.41 -2.05 16.19
N TYR A 210 0.71 -1.53 15.19
CA TYR A 210 0.44 -0.09 15.06
C TYR A 210 -0.48 0.44 16.15
N GLU A 211 -1.40 -0.37 16.67
CA GLU A 211 -2.24 -0.01 17.83
C GLU A 211 -1.41 0.27 19.10
N LYS A 212 -0.20 -0.30 19.24
CA LYS A 212 0.68 0.01 20.38
C LYS A 212 1.15 1.46 20.40
N ALA A 213 1.17 2.13 19.24
CA ALA A 213 1.47 3.55 19.16
C ALA A 213 0.42 4.42 19.87
N ILE A 214 -0.75 3.88 20.22
CA ILE A 214 -1.75 4.56 21.07
C ILE A 214 -1.16 4.87 22.47
N HIS A 215 -0.31 3.99 22.98
CA HIS A 215 0.17 4.06 24.36
C HIS A 215 1.65 4.44 24.48
N SER A 216 2.43 4.38 23.41
CA SER A 216 3.89 4.56 23.45
C SER A 216 4.42 5.26 22.20
N GLU A 217 5.23 6.29 22.41
CA GLU A 217 6.07 6.89 21.36
C GLU A 217 7.18 5.92 20.91
N GLN A 218 7.68 5.11 21.84
CA GLN A 218 8.73 4.14 21.55
C GLN A 218 8.17 2.94 20.79
N MET A 219 8.92 2.50 19.79
CA MET A 219 8.61 1.31 19.00
C MET A 219 8.66 0.04 19.87
N PRO A 220 7.79 -0.94 19.61
CA PRO A 220 7.85 -2.22 20.31
C PRO A 220 9.18 -2.94 20.03
N ASN A 221 9.76 -3.51 21.09
CA ASN A 221 10.93 -4.37 20.98
C ASN A 221 10.55 -5.78 20.48
N GLY A 222 11.45 -6.41 19.72
CA GLY A 222 11.30 -7.79 19.29
C GLY A 222 10.12 -8.02 18.34
N THR A 223 9.77 -7.04 17.50
CA THR A 223 8.62 -7.13 16.58
C THR A 223 8.73 -8.29 15.61
N ILE A 224 9.87 -8.43 14.93
CA ILE A 224 10.14 -9.52 13.99
C ILE A 224 10.20 -10.84 14.74
N SER A 225 10.88 -10.90 15.90
CA SER A 225 10.88 -12.09 16.75
C SER A 225 9.47 -12.54 17.18
N LYS A 226 8.57 -11.60 17.47
CA LYS A 226 7.15 -11.87 17.79
C LYS A 226 6.36 -12.28 16.55
N LEU A 227 6.65 -11.68 15.40
CA LEU A 227 6.05 -12.01 14.11
C LEU A 227 6.25 -13.50 13.81
N LEU A 228 7.48 -14.01 13.94
CA LEU A 228 7.78 -15.41 13.64
C LEU A 228 6.98 -16.38 14.52
N ARG A 229 6.79 -16.04 15.80
CA ARG A 229 5.93 -16.82 16.70
C ARG A 229 4.46 -16.77 16.25
N ALA A 230 3.96 -15.56 15.95
CA ALA A 230 2.57 -15.34 15.58
C ALA A 230 2.18 -16.11 14.31
N LEU A 231 3.08 -16.20 13.32
CA LEU A 231 2.87 -17.00 12.10
C LEU A 231 2.61 -18.48 12.38
N LYS A 232 3.14 -19.06 13.47
CA LYS A 232 2.88 -20.46 13.82
C LYS A 232 1.62 -20.66 14.67
N THR A 233 1.27 -19.70 15.52
CA THR A 233 0.29 -19.94 16.61
C THR A 233 -1.02 -19.17 16.48
N ASP A 234 -1.02 -18.04 15.77
CA ASP A 234 -2.09 -17.06 15.93
C ASP A 234 -3.11 -17.09 14.78
N ILE A 235 -2.83 -17.81 13.70
CA ILE A 235 -3.73 -17.94 12.54
C ILE A 235 -4.89 -18.86 12.90
N GLN A 236 -6.09 -18.29 12.96
CA GLN A 236 -7.32 -19.04 13.17
C GLN A 236 -7.81 -19.65 11.86
N ILE A 237 -8.24 -20.92 11.89
CA ILE A 237 -8.71 -21.67 10.70
C ILE A 237 -9.82 -20.92 9.98
N HIS A 238 -10.78 -20.35 10.72
CA HIS A 238 -11.92 -19.64 10.14
C HIS A 238 -11.50 -18.35 9.40
N ASP A 239 -10.48 -17.65 9.91
CA ASP A 239 -9.93 -16.46 9.25
C ASP A 239 -9.12 -16.85 8.01
N ALA A 240 -8.34 -17.94 8.08
CA ALA A 240 -7.59 -18.45 6.94
C ALA A 240 -8.50 -18.89 5.79
N VAL A 241 -9.59 -19.62 6.06
CA VAL A 241 -10.61 -19.99 5.05
C VAL A 241 -11.25 -18.73 4.44
N LYS A 242 -11.58 -17.73 5.27
CA LYS A 242 -12.09 -16.45 4.79
C LYS A 242 -11.09 -15.78 3.84
N TRP A 243 -9.83 -15.65 4.24
CA TRP A 243 -8.80 -14.99 3.43
C TRP A 243 -8.54 -15.72 2.12
N LEU A 244 -8.51 -17.06 2.14
CA LEU A 244 -8.41 -17.86 0.92
C LEU A 244 -9.60 -17.60 -0.02
N GLY A 245 -10.83 -17.59 0.49
CA GLY A 245 -12.00 -17.27 -0.33
C GLY A 245 -11.96 -15.85 -0.92
N LEU A 246 -11.51 -14.86 -0.15
CA LEU A 246 -11.33 -13.48 -0.63
C LEU A 246 -10.25 -13.39 -1.72
N ALA A 247 -9.07 -14.00 -1.49
CA ALA A 247 -7.97 -14.03 -2.46
C ALA A 247 -8.34 -14.77 -3.75
N TYR A 248 -9.05 -15.89 -3.64
CA TYR A 248 -9.52 -16.64 -4.80
C TYR A 248 -10.59 -15.90 -5.60
N SER A 249 -11.36 -15.03 -4.95
CA SER A 249 -12.36 -14.18 -5.62
C SER A 249 -11.76 -12.98 -6.37
N GLU A 250 -10.46 -12.72 -6.28
CA GLU A 250 -9.84 -11.59 -6.97
C GLU A 250 -9.79 -11.78 -8.49
N THR A 251 -9.76 -10.67 -9.20
CA THR A 251 -9.70 -10.63 -10.67
C THR A 251 -8.46 -9.86 -11.12
N THR A 252 -7.75 -10.41 -12.11
CA THR A 252 -6.57 -9.78 -12.68
C THR A 252 -6.95 -8.61 -13.57
N ASN A 253 -6.38 -7.43 -13.33
CA ASN A 253 -6.55 -6.27 -14.19
C ASN A 253 -5.35 -6.02 -15.10
N ASN A 254 -5.53 -5.11 -16.06
CA ASN A 254 -4.49 -4.73 -17.02
C ASN A 254 -3.27 -4.06 -16.38
N ASP A 255 -3.44 -3.52 -15.16
CA ASP A 255 -2.38 -2.85 -14.40
C ASP A 255 -1.74 -3.75 -13.33
N ASP A 256 -2.14 -5.02 -13.22
CA ASP A 256 -1.52 -5.98 -12.31
C ASP A 256 -0.26 -6.60 -12.94
N THR A 257 0.84 -6.60 -12.17
CA THR A 257 2.08 -7.27 -12.58
C THR A 257 2.01 -8.78 -12.45
N HIS A 258 1.14 -9.29 -11.57
CA HIS A 258 0.95 -10.71 -11.31
C HIS A 258 -0.50 -11.11 -11.57
N PRO A 259 -0.77 -12.29 -12.15
CA PRO A 259 -2.11 -12.84 -12.18
C PRO A 259 -2.62 -13.12 -10.75
N CYS A 260 -3.94 -13.01 -10.54
CA CYS A 260 -4.57 -13.34 -9.27
C CYS A 260 -4.42 -14.84 -8.94
N LEU A 261 -4.61 -15.18 -7.65
CA LEU A 261 -4.43 -16.54 -7.14
C LEU A 261 -5.25 -17.58 -7.93
N SER A 262 -6.49 -17.27 -8.27
CA SER A 262 -7.38 -18.21 -8.97
C SER A 262 -6.88 -18.57 -10.37
N GLU A 263 -6.34 -17.60 -11.11
CA GLU A 263 -5.76 -17.82 -12.43
C GLU A 263 -4.47 -18.64 -12.35
N ARG A 264 -3.61 -18.37 -11.36
CA ARG A 264 -2.35 -19.11 -11.15
C ARG A 264 -2.60 -20.56 -10.79
N LEU A 265 -3.49 -20.81 -9.81
CA LEU A 265 -3.88 -22.18 -9.41
C LEU A 265 -4.49 -22.95 -10.58
N LYS A 266 -5.34 -22.31 -11.38
CA LYS A 266 -5.93 -22.92 -12.58
C LYS A 266 -4.86 -23.22 -13.64
N ALA A 267 -3.89 -22.33 -13.84
CA ALA A 267 -2.82 -22.50 -14.83
C ALA A 267 -1.91 -23.69 -14.50
N ILE A 268 -1.65 -23.95 -13.23
CA ILE A 268 -0.89 -25.13 -12.77
C ILE A 268 -1.74 -26.42 -12.70
N GLY A 269 -3.03 -26.34 -13.02
CA GLY A 269 -3.94 -27.49 -13.02
C GLY A 269 -4.47 -27.88 -11.63
N TYR A 270 -4.38 -27.00 -10.64
CA TYR A 270 -4.89 -27.25 -9.29
C TYR A 270 -6.34 -26.78 -9.16
N THR A 271 -7.20 -27.64 -8.60
CA THR A 271 -8.59 -27.30 -8.26
C THR A 271 -8.68 -27.01 -6.77
N VAL A 272 -9.00 -25.77 -6.42
CA VAL A 272 -9.10 -25.36 -5.01
C VAL A 272 -10.46 -25.75 -4.41
N ASP A 273 -10.44 -26.27 -3.19
CA ASP A 273 -11.58 -26.20 -2.28
C ASP A 273 -11.26 -25.10 -1.24
N ILE A 274 -12.00 -23.99 -1.30
CA ILE A 274 -11.78 -22.84 -0.40
C ILE A 274 -11.95 -23.18 1.08
N ASN A 275 -12.63 -24.28 1.41
CA ASN A 275 -12.82 -24.73 2.79
C ASN A 275 -11.70 -25.67 3.26
N GLN A 276 -10.82 -26.11 2.36
CA GLN A 276 -9.72 -27.00 2.66
C GLN A 276 -8.39 -26.23 2.58
N LEU A 277 -7.84 -25.92 3.76
CA LEU A 277 -6.53 -25.30 3.87
C LEU A 277 -5.41 -26.33 3.65
N PRO A 278 -4.20 -25.88 3.24
CA PRO A 278 -3.00 -26.71 3.27
C PRO A 278 -2.76 -27.34 4.66
N PRO A 279 -2.08 -28.49 4.73
CA PRO A 279 -1.70 -29.10 6.00
C PRO A 279 -0.92 -28.12 6.90
N PRO A 280 -1.09 -28.21 8.24
CA PRO A 280 -0.37 -27.34 9.15
C PRO A 280 1.13 -27.57 9.08
N ILE A 281 1.89 -26.49 9.15
CA ILE A 281 3.35 -26.50 9.08
C ILE A 281 3.91 -26.88 10.45
N ILE A 282 4.38 -28.13 10.58
CA ILE A 282 4.97 -28.65 11.82
C ILE A 282 6.37 -28.04 12.02
N GLU A 283 7.22 -28.21 11.01
CA GLU A 283 8.55 -27.60 10.90
C GLU A 283 8.57 -26.69 9.67
N SER A 284 8.94 -25.43 9.90
CA SER A 284 9.05 -24.41 8.86
C SER A 284 10.42 -24.46 8.17
N ALA A 285 10.50 -23.93 6.95
CA ALA A 285 11.76 -23.76 6.24
C ALA A 285 12.75 -22.91 7.06
N ALA A 286 12.27 -21.90 7.79
CA ALA A 286 13.11 -21.09 8.68
C ALA A 286 13.74 -21.92 9.80
N GLU A 287 12.97 -22.81 10.44
CA GLU A 287 13.46 -23.71 11.48
C GLU A 287 14.47 -24.71 10.92
N TYR A 288 14.16 -25.32 9.77
CA TYR A 288 15.03 -26.29 9.12
C TYR A 288 16.37 -25.70 8.68
N PHE A 289 16.37 -24.58 7.94
CA PHE A 289 17.61 -24.01 7.38
C PHE A 289 18.45 -23.25 8.38
N PHE A 290 17.84 -22.64 9.39
CA PHE A 290 18.56 -21.75 10.31
C PHE A 290 18.81 -22.37 11.68
N GLY A 291 18.02 -23.37 12.10
CA GLY A 291 18.16 -24.06 13.37
C GLY A 291 18.37 -23.08 14.53
N GLU A 292 19.45 -23.25 15.27
CA GLU A 292 19.82 -22.40 16.42
C GLU A 292 20.06 -20.92 16.06
N LYS A 293 20.37 -20.61 14.78
CA LYS A 293 20.65 -19.24 14.33
C LYS A 293 19.38 -18.42 14.10
N LEU A 294 18.23 -19.07 13.92
CA LEU A 294 16.94 -18.44 13.60
C LEU A 294 16.66 -17.19 14.46
N TYR A 295 16.78 -17.33 15.77
CA TYR A 295 16.48 -16.24 16.71
C TYR A 295 17.53 -15.12 16.69
N SER A 296 18.80 -15.43 16.38
CA SER A 296 19.83 -14.39 16.22
C SER A 296 19.64 -13.58 14.93
N PHE A 297 19.19 -14.23 13.85
CA PHE A 297 18.78 -13.55 12.63
C PHE A 297 17.53 -12.68 12.85
N ALA A 298 16.53 -13.20 13.56
CA ALA A 298 15.35 -12.42 13.93
C ALA A 298 15.70 -11.17 14.77
N ALA A 299 16.62 -11.31 15.73
CA ALA A 299 17.09 -10.19 16.55
C ALA A 299 17.86 -9.13 15.74
N TYR A 300 18.65 -9.54 14.74
CA TYR A 300 19.28 -8.59 13.81
C TYR A 300 18.21 -7.81 13.03
N LEU A 301 17.19 -8.51 12.51
CA LEU A 301 16.11 -7.92 11.74
C LEU A 301 15.20 -7.03 12.59
N ASP A 302 15.06 -7.30 13.89
CA ASP A 302 14.38 -6.41 14.83
C ASP A 302 15.02 -5.02 14.89
N GLU A 303 16.35 -4.97 14.99
CA GLU A 303 17.10 -3.71 15.00
C GLU A 303 17.11 -3.03 13.64
N GLN A 304 17.14 -3.82 12.55
CA GLN A 304 17.00 -3.27 11.20
C GLN A 304 15.63 -2.62 10.99
N TRP A 305 14.55 -3.32 11.33
CA TRP A 305 13.18 -2.82 11.23
C TRP A 305 12.99 -1.52 12.02
N LYS A 306 13.53 -1.43 13.25
CA LYS A 306 13.49 -0.19 14.04
C LYS A 306 14.16 0.98 13.35
N ARG A 307 15.34 0.77 12.77
CA ARG A 307 16.09 1.83 12.06
C ARG A 307 15.34 2.32 10.83
N GLU A 308 14.75 1.41 10.06
CA GLU A 308 14.09 1.72 8.79
C GLU A 308 12.67 2.29 9.00
N PHE A 309 11.91 1.74 9.96
CA PHE A 309 10.52 2.11 10.19
C PHE A 309 10.33 3.25 11.22
N GLY A 310 11.39 3.68 11.92
CA GLY A 310 11.30 4.69 12.98
C GLY A 310 10.64 6.01 12.57
N LYS A 311 10.87 6.48 11.34
CA LYS A 311 10.22 7.70 10.82
C LYS A 311 8.71 7.51 10.62
N GLU A 312 8.29 6.37 10.08
CA GLU A 312 6.87 6.08 9.88
C GLU A 312 6.17 5.84 11.23
N TRP A 313 6.84 5.20 12.19
CA TRP A 313 6.31 5.04 13.55
C TRP A 313 6.04 6.40 14.21
N GLN A 314 6.97 7.35 14.09
CA GLN A 314 6.79 8.71 14.62
C GLN A 314 5.57 9.39 13.99
N LYS A 315 5.32 9.21 12.69
CA LYS A 315 4.10 9.73 12.04
C LYS A 315 2.83 9.14 12.65
N ILE A 316 2.80 7.82 12.80
CA ILE A 316 1.66 7.11 13.38
C ILE A 316 1.40 7.61 14.81
N TYR A 317 2.44 7.71 15.63
CA TYR A 317 2.34 8.20 17.01
C TYR A 317 1.79 9.63 17.07
N VAL A 318 2.38 10.55 16.31
CA VAL A 318 1.94 11.96 16.26
C VAL A 318 0.48 12.07 15.82
N ARG A 319 0.08 11.34 14.77
CA ARG A 319 -1.31 11.29 14.31
C ARG A 319 -2.25 10.83 15.42
N LEU A 320 -1.90 9.76 16.13
CA LEU A 320 -2.72 9.22 17.22
C LEU A 320 -2.80 10.18 18.42
N LEU A 321 -1.69 10.85 18.76
CA LEU A 321 -1.66 11.88 19.80
C LEU A 321 -2.69 12.97 19.52
N TYR A 322 -2.72 13.50 18.30
CA TYR A 322 -3.65 14.57 17.92
C TYR A 322 -5.08 14.08 17.70
N GLN A 323 -5.29 12.82 17.29
CA GLN A 323 -6.61 12.20 17.28
C GLN A 323 -7.18 12.10 18.70
N ARG A 324 -6.37 11.75 19.70
CA ARG A 324 -6.80 11.70 21.10
C ARG A 324 -7.15 13.09 21.65
N GLN A 325 -6.40 14.12 21.26
CA GLN A 325 -6.73 15.51 21.60
C GLN A 325 -8.05 15.95 20.95
N ASN A 326 -8.28 15.57 19.68
CA ASN A 326 -9.54 15.85 18.98
C ASN A 326 -10.72 15.20 19.70
N LEU A 327 -10.60 13.94 20.15
CA LEU A 327 -11.65 13.28 20.95
C LEU A 327 -12.02 14.09 22.18
N ARG A 328 -11.03 14.51 22.99
CA ARG A 328 -11.26 15.33 24.18
C ARG A 328 -11.93 16.67 23.85
N ALA A 329 -11.54 17.30 22.75
CA ALA A 329 -12.14 18.55 22.29
C ALA A 329 -13.61 18.35 21.87
N LEU A 330 -13.93 17.26 21.16
CA LEU A 330 -15.29 16.91 20.76
C LEU A 330 -16.17 16.57 21.96
N GLU A 331 -15.64 15.86 22.97
CA GLU A 331 -16.33 15.58 24.23
C GLU A 331 -16.64 16.86 25.00
N ALA A 332 -15.64 17.74 25.15
CA ALA A 332 -15.83 19.03 25.83
C ALA A 332 -16.84 19.93 25.10
N LYS A 333 -16.81 19.93 23.75
CA LYS A 333 -17.77 20.67 22.93
C LYS A 333 -19.19 20.11 23.09
N ALA A 334 -19.34 18.80 23.08
CA ALA A 334 -20.64 18.13 23.22
C ALA A 334 -21.35 18.43 24.56
N TYR A 335 -20.60 18.76 25.61
CA TYR A 335 -21.19 19.16 26.89
C TYR A 335 -21.92 20.51 26.82
N LYS A 336 -21.49 21.41 25.92
CA LYS A 336 -22.01 22.80 25.85
C LYS A 336 -22.79 23.11 24.58
N TYR A 337 -22.49 22.42 23.48
CA TYR A 337 -23.00 22.71 22.15
C TYR A 337 -23.34 21.44 21.40
N SER A 338 -24.30 21.52 20.49
CA SER A 338 -24.61 20.43 19.56
C SER A 338 -23.44 20.21 18.59
N LEU A 339 -23.07 18.94 18.42
CA LEU A 339 -22.09 18.53 17.42
C LEU A 339 -22.76 18.39 16.04
N THR A 340 -22.00 18.65 14.98
CA THR A 340 -22.43 18.30 13.62
C THR A 340 -22.45 16.77 13.44
N PRO A 341 -23.18 16.21 12.46
CA PRO A 341 -23.17 14.77 12.19
C PRO A 341 -21.76 14.19 12.04
N GLU A 342 -20.88 14.90 11.32
CA GLU A 342 -19.48 14.52 11.13
C GLU A 342 -18.65 14.56 12.42
N GLN A 343 -18.93 15.51 13.31
CA GLN A 343 -18.30 15.59 14.62
C GLN A 343 -18.76 14.44 15.53
N VAL A 344 -20.04 14.05 15.47
CA VAL A 344 -20.56 12.88 16.19
C VAL A 344 -19.94 11.60 15.66
N TYR A 345 -19.88 11.42 14.33
CA TYR A 345 -19.22 10.29 13.69
C TYR A 345 -17.74 10.18 14.11
N LYS A 346 -17.00 11.30 14.03
CA LYS A 346 -15.60 11.36 14.46
C LYS A 346 -15.44 11.04 15.93
N ARG A 347 -16.31 11.56 16.81
CA ARG A 347 -16.32 11.23 18.24
C ARG A 347 -16.47 9.72 18.43
N ALA A 348 -17.46 9.10 17.80
CA ALA A 348 -17.73 7.67 17.92
C ALA A 348 -16.53 6.79 17.51
N ILE A 349 -15.93 7.07 16.35
CA ILE A 349 -14.74 6.36 15.86
C ILE A 349 -13.56 6.48 16.82
N LEU A 350 -13.34 7.68 17.37
CA LEU A 350 -12.24 7.91 18.29
C LEU A 350 -12.52 7.29 19.67
N THR A 351 -13.77 7.26 20.13
CA THR A 351 -14.21 6.56 21.34
C THR A 351 -13.92 5.06 21.23
N GLU A 352 -14.31 4.42 20.12
CA GLU A 352 -14.00 3.01 19.86
C GLU A 352 -12.48 2.76 19.94
N LYS A 353 -11.71 3.59 19.22
CA LYS A 353 -10.26 3.44 19.12
C LYS A 353 -9.53 3.58 20.46
N PHE A 354 -9.87 4.58 21.27
CA PHE A 354 -9.08 4.94 22.46
C PHE A 354 -9.62 4.40 23.78
N TYR A 355 -10.93 4.22 23.90
CA TYR A 355 -11.53 3.70 25.13
C TYR A 355 -11.91 2.23 25.02
N GLN A 356 -11.99 1.69 23.80
CA GLN A 356 -12.41 0.30 23.55
C GLN A 356 -13.79 0.00 24.18
N ASP A 357 -14.62 1.03 24.33
CA ASP A 357 -15.97 0.95 24.88
C ASP A 357 -16.96 0.77 23.74
N GLN A 358 -17.31 -0.49 23.49
CA GLN A 358 -18.18 -0.88 22.39
C GLN A 358 -19.63 -0.43 22.63
N GLU A 359 -20.12 -0.42 23.86
CA GLU A 359 -21.50 -0.03 24.19
C GLU A 359 -21.70 1.48 24.00
N ALA A 360 -20.75 2.29 24.48
CA ALA A 360 -20.76 3.73 24.24
C ALA A 360 -20.68 4.02 22.73
N THR A 361 -19.79 3.34 22.01
CA THR A 361 -19.64 3.49 20.55
C THR A 361 -20.94 3.18 19.80
N ILE A 362 -21.58 2.04 20.11
CA ILE A 362 -22.86 1.65 19.51
C ILE A 362 -23.94 2.70 19.79
N SER A 363 -23.97 3.22 21.02
CA SER A 363 -24.95 4.24 21.43
C SER A 363 -24.78 5.53 20.63
N LEU A 364 -23.53 5.97 20.42
CA LEU A 364 -23.20 7.14 19.61
C LEU A 364 -23.63 6.97 18.14
N PHE A 365 -23.36 5.81 17.53
CA PHE A 365 -23.79 5.57 16.14
C PHE A 365 -25.31 5.47 16.01
N LYS A 366 -26.01 4.89 16.99
CA LYS A 366 -27.48 4.85 17.00
C LYS A 366 -28.08 6.25 17.08
N GLU A 367 -27.54 7.12 17.94
CA GLU A 367 -27.95 8.52 18.05
C GLU A 367 -27.70 9.29 16.74
N LEU A 368 -26.56 9.06 16.10
CA LEU A 368 -26.23 9.68 14.82
C LEU A 368 -27.23 9.25 13.73
N LEU A 369 -27.53 7.95 13.64
CA LEU A 369 -28.41 7.39 12.62
C LEU A 369 -29.90 7.66 12.87
N SER A 370 -30.32 7.90 14.12
CA SER A 370 -31.70 8.33 14.39
C SER A 370 -31.98 9.72 13.80
N ASN A 371 -30.97 10.59 13.78
CA ASN A 371 -31.07 11.94 13.23
C ASN A 371 -30.68 12.00 11.74
N ASN A 372 -29.77 11.12 11.30
CA ASN A 372 -29.27 11.05 9.92
C ASN A 372 -29.23 9.60 9.41
N PRO A 373 -30.39 9.00 9.06
CA PRO A 373 -30.47 7.59 8.67
C PRO A 373 -29.61 7.22 7.46
N ASN A 374 -29.31 8.20 6.59
CA ASN A 374 -28.53 8.02 5.37
C ASN A 374 -27.06 8.42 5.52
N HIS A 375 -26.51 8.49 6.74
CA HIS A 375 -25.08 8.69 6.93
C HIS A 375 -24.31 7.40 6.57
N PRO A 376 -23.50 7.36 5.49
CA PRO A 376 -22.97 6.11 4.96
C PRO A 376 -21.97 5.45 5.91
N GLN A 377 -20.99 6.19 6.40
CA GLN A 377 -19.94 5.67 7.26
C GLN A 377 -20.49 5.21 8.62
N ALA A 378 -21.45 5.93 9.21
CA ALA A 378 -22.08 5.50 10.45
C ALA A 378 -22.88 4.18 10.30
N ASN A 379 -23.56 3.98 9.17
CA ASN A 379 -24.20 2.72 8.83
C ASN A 379 -23.14 1.59 8.70
N TYR A 380 -22.04 1.85 8.00
CA TYR A 380 -20.95 0.88 7.88
C TYR A 380 -20.37 0.47 9.24
N GLU A 381 -20.03 1.44 10.08
CA GLU A 381 -19.37 1.18 11.37
C GLU A 381 -20.29 0.47 12.36
N LEU A 382 -21.55 0.90 12.47
CA LEU A 382 -22.53 0.20 13.30
C LEU A 382 -22.78 -1.23 12.78
N GLY A 383 -22.90 -1.40 11.46
CA GLY A 383 -23.04 -2.71 10.83
C GLY A 383 -21.86 -3.65 11.13
N ARG A 384 -20.63 -3.14 10.99
CA ARG A 384 -19.37 -3.85 11.31
C ARG A 384 -19.36 -4.33 12.76
N ILE A 385 -19.62 -3.42 13.71
CA ILE A 385 -19.58 -3.71 15.15
C ILE A 385 -20.65 -4.75 15.52
N LEU A 386 -21.87 -4.63 15.00
CA LEU A 386 -22.96 -5.57 15.27
C LEU A 386 -22.63 -6.99 14.75
N LEU A 387 -22.12 -7.12 13.52
CA LEU A 387 -21.77 -8.45 12.98
C LEU A 387 -20.52 -9.06 13.62
N GLN A 388 -19.60 -8.25 14.14
CA GLN A 388 -18.51 -8.75 14.99
C GLN A 388 -19.07 -9.39 16.27
N ASN A 389 -20.15 -8.84 16.82
CA ASN A 389 -20.86 -9.37 17.98
C ASN A 389 -21.93 -10.42 17.63
N HIS A 390 -21.87 -11.01 16.44
CA HIS A 390 -22.82 -12.01 15.96
C HIS A 390 -24.29 -11.54 15.88
N ASP A 391 -24.52 -10.23 15.80
CA ASP A 391 -25.85 -9.65 15.69
C ASP A 391 -26.23 -9.38 14.22
N GLY A 392 -27.11 -10.23 13.69
CA GLY A 392 -27.57 -10.17 12.29
C GLY A 392 -28.24 -8.85 11.88
N ARG A 393 -28.66 -7.99 12.83
CA ARG A 393 -29.17 -6.64 12.50
C ARG A 393 -28.14 -5.80 11.75
N GLY A 394 -26.84 -6.08 11.94
CA GLY A 394 -25.75 -5.40 11.23
C GLY A 394 -25.81 -5.54 9.71
N ILE A 395 -26.45 -6.59 9.17
CA ILE A 395 -26.60 -6.81 7.72
C ILE A 395 -27.32 -5.62 7.06
N ASN A 396 -28.41 -5.15 7.67
CA ASN A 396 -29.21 -4.07 7.10
C ASN A 396 -28.44 -2.75 7.07
N TYR A 397 -27.63 -2.50 8.09
CA TYR A 397 -26.77 -1.31 8.15
C TYR A 397 -25.66 -1.36 7.09
N LEU A 398 -25.00 -2.51 6.92
CA LEU A 398 -23.97 -2.66 5.87
C LEU A 398 -24.57 -2.56 4.45
N ASN A 399 -25.72 -3.17 4.19
CA ASN A 399 -26.40 -3.01 2.89
C ASN A 399 -26.81 -1.56 2.63
N ARG A 400 -27.27 -0.84 3.66
CA ARG A 400 -27.53 0.60 3.53
C ARG A 400 -26.25 1.38 3.22
N ALA A 401 -25.12 1.02 3.82
CA ALA A 401 -23.83 1.65 3.50
C ALA A 401 -23.40 1.40 2.05
N ILE A 402 -23.59 0.19 1.54
CA ILE A 402 -23.36 -0.19 0.13
C ILE A 402 -24.20 0.69 -0.82
N ASP A 403 -25.48 0.88 -0.50
CA ASP A 403 -26.39 1.68 -1.34
C ASP A 403 -26.03 3.18 -1.35
N LEU A 404 -25.42 3.69 -0.27
CA LEU A 404 -25.15 5.11 -0.07
C LEU A 404 -23.75 5.55 -0.53
N ASP A 405 -22.77 4.64 -0.49
CA ASP A 405 -21.37 5.00 -0.74
C ASP A 405 -20.60 3.89 -1.48
N PRO A 406 -20.17 4.15 -2.73
CA PRO A 406 -19.30 3.24 -3.48
C PRO A 406 -18.02 2.83 -2.75
N GLU A 407 -17.48 3.68 -1.87
CA GLU A 407 -16.26 3.36 -1.10
C GLU A 407 -16.49 2.26 -0.07
N LEU A 408 -17.74 2.12 0.38
CA LEU A 408 -18.11 1.15 1.41
C LEU A 408 -18.50 -0.20 0.82
N VAL A 409 -18.58 -0.33 -0.51
CA VAL A 409 -19.02 -1.57 -1.18
C VAL A 409 -18.08 -2.73 -0.86
N ILE A 410 -16.80 -2.60 -1.19
CA ILE A 410 -15.80 -3.66 -0.96
C ILE A 410 -15.68 -4.02 0.53
N PRO A 411 -15.40 -3.08 1.45
CA PRO A 411 -15.24 -3.45 2.86
C PRO A 411 -16.52 -4.01 3.48
N SER A 412 -17.72 -3.53 3.08
CA SER A 412 -18.98 -4.11 3.56
C SER A 412 -19.20 -5.53 3.02
N CYS A 413 -18.91 -5.77 1.74
CA CYS A 413 -19.01 -7.11 1.14
C CYS A 413 -18.11 -8.12 1.84
N GLU A 414 -16.89 -7.73 2.21
CA GLU A 414 -15.94 -8.61 2.91
C GLU A 414 -16.45 -8.99 4.31
N ILE A 415 -17.04 -8.05 5.05
CA ILE A 415 -17.65 -8.31 6.36
C ILE A 415 -18.88 -9.21 6.21
N LEU A 416 -19.76 -8.92 5.24
CA LEU A 416 -20.98 -9.71 4.98
C LEU A 416 -20.64 -11.13 4.54
N TYR A 417 -19.69 -11.29 3.62
CA TYR A 417 -19.14 -12.58 3.23
C TYR A 417 -18.66 -13.37 4.46
N SER A 418 -17.85 -12.74 5.31
CA SER A 418 -17.33 -13.36 6.53
C SER A 418 -18.44 -13.79 7.50
N PHE A 419 -19.50 -12.97 7.62
CA PHE A 419 -20.64 -13.29 8.46
C PHE A 419 -21.42 -14.50 7.94
N TYR A 420 -21.77 -14.50 6.65
CA TYR A 420 -22.55 -15.60 6.05
C TYR A 420 -21.78 -16.92 5.99
N MET A 421 -20.45 -16.88 5.77
CA MET A 421 -19.61 -18.08 5.86
C MET A 421 -19.64 -18.68 7.27
N ARG A 422 -19.55 -17.86 8.32
CA ARG A 422 -19.66 -18.33 9.72
C ARG A 422 -21.04 -18.88 10.07
N CYS A 423 -22.09 -18.38 9.42
CA CYS A 423 -23.45 -18.91 9.55
C CYS A 423 -23.72 -20.15 8.68
N SER A 424 -22.71 -20.71 8.01
CA SER A 424 -22.85 -21.84 7.07
C SER A 424 -23.85 -21.56 5.94
N GLN A 425 -23.87 -20.33 5.42
CA GLN A 425 -24.75 -19.89 4.32
C GLN A 425 -23.92 -19.46 3.09
N PRO A 426 -23.25 -20.39 2.40
CA PRO A 426 -22.32 -20.08 1.30
C PRO A 426 -23.00 -19.41 0.11
N GLU A 427 -24.26 -19.74 -0.20
CA GLU A 427 -24.99 -19.10 -1.29
C GLU A 427 -25.18 -17.59 -1.07
N GLN A 428 -25.43 -17.16 0.17
CA GLN A 428 -25.55 -15.74 0.49
C GLN A 428 -24.17 -15.07 0.51
N ALA A 429 -23.16 -15.76 1.05
CA ALA A 429 -21.78 -15.28 1.05
C ALA A 429 -21.29 -14.98 -0.39
N ASN A 430 -21.57 -15.88 -1.33
CA ASN A 430 -21.18 -15.74 -2.74
C ASN A 430 -21.79 -14.53 -3.44
N LYS A 431 -22.97 -14.05 -3.03
CA LYS A 431 -23.56 -12.82 -3.58
C LYS A 431 -22.68 -11.61 -3.31
N TYR A 432 -22.10 -11.51 -2.12
CA TYR A 432 -21.23 -10.40 -1.75
C TYR A 432 -19.82 -10.54 -2.37
N LEU A 433 -19.34 -11.76 -2.60
CA LEU A 433 -18.13 -11.95 -3.41
C LEU A 433 -18.34 -11.46 -4.85
N PHE A 434 -19.46 -11.81 -5.47
CA PHE A 434 -19.79 -11.36 -6.82
C PHE A 434 -19.92 -9.83 -6.90
N LEU A 435 -20.60 -9.22 -5.92
CA LEU A 435 -20.70 -7.75 -5.85
C LEU A 435 -19.32 -7.10 -5.65
N ARG A 436 -18.46 -7.64 -4.77
CA ARG A 436 -17.07 -7.18 -4.61
C ARG A 436 -16.32 -7.22 -5.94
N GLN A 437 -16.40 -8.33 -6.67
CA GLN A 437 -15.74 -8.49 -7.98
C GLN A 437 -16.17 -7.42 -8.99
N GLN A 438 -17.46 -7.10 -9.05
CA GLN A 438 -17.96 -6.04 -9.94
C GLN A 438 -17.36 -4.65 -9.63
N TYR A 439 -17.05 -4.38 -8.36
CA TYR A 439 -16.53 -3.08 -7.92
C TYR A 439 -15.00 -3.00 -7.81
N GLN A 440 -14.28 -4.14 -7.80
CA GLN A 440 -12.82 -4.20 -7.63
C GLN A 440 -12.07 -3.24 -8.58
N ASN A 441 -12.37 -3.30 -9.88
CA ASN A 441 -11.63 -2.55 -10.89
C ASN A 441 -11.87 -1.03 -10.75
N SER A 442 -13.13 -0.66 -10.57
CA SER A 442 -13.53 0.73 -10.35
C SER A 442 -12.88 1.29 -9.09
N PHE A 443 -12.83 0.49 -8.01
CA PHE A 443 -12.23 0.92 -6.75
C PHE A 443 -10.70 1.04 -6.83
N LYS A 444 -10.03 0.13 -7.55
CA LYS A 444 -8.58 0.23 -7.81
C LYS A 444 -8.23 1.52 -8.57
N LEU A 445 -8.99 1.83 -9.63
CA LEU A 445 -8.82 3.09 -10.37
C LEU A 445 -9.14 4.32 -9.51
N TYR A 446 -10.19 4.24 -8.68
CA TYR A 446 -10.55 5.27 -7.71
C TYR A 446 -9.40 5.58 -6.74
N GLN A 447 -8.74 4.55 -6.19
CA GLN A 447 -7.60 4.69 -5.29
C GLN A 447 -6.40 5.33 -5.99
N VAL A 448 -6.01 4.84 -7.16
CA VAL A 448 -4.84 5.37 -7.91
C VAL A 448 -5.04 6.85 -8.26
N GLU A 449 -6.24 7.24 -8.71
CA GLU A 449 -6.57 8.63 -9.02
C GLU A 449 -6.40 9.57 -7.81
N ARG A 450 -6.64 9.05 -6.58
CA ARG A 450 -6.70 9.84 -5.35
C ARG A 450 -5.45 9.76 -4.48
N GLN A 451 -4.58 8.77 -4.69
CA GLN A 451 -3.30 8.66 -3.97
C GLN A 451 -2.28 9.72 -4.41
N HIS A 452 -2.35 10.18 -5.66
CA HIS A 452 -1.38 11.12 -6.22
C HIS A 452 -1.98 12.48 -6.53
N ILE A 453 -1.30 13.54 -6.08
CA ILE A 453 -1.60 14.93 -6.43
C ILE A 453 -0.42 15.49 -7.20
N SER A 454 -0.71 16.04 -8.38
CA SER A 454 0.26 16.69 -9.24
C SER A 454 -0.22 18.07 -9.66
N HIS A 455 0.73 18.96 -9.98
CA HIS A 455 0.46 20.25 -10.59
C HIS A 455 -0.20 20.16 -11.97
N THR A 456 -0.19 18.98 -12.59
CA THR A 456 -0.87 18.71 -13.86
C THR A 456 -2.34 18.29 -13.69
N ASP A 457 -2.78 18.04 -12.46
CA ASP A 457 -4.18 17.71 -12.18
C ASP A 457 -5.08 18.94 -12.41
N GLN A 458 -6.35 18.67 -12.68
CA GLN A 458 -7.37 19.72 -12.75
C GLN A 458 -7.95 19.96 -11.36
N PHE A 459 -7.89 21.21 -10.93
CA PHE A 459 -8.44 21.64 -9.65
C PHE A 459 -9.53 22.69 -9.89
N VAL A 460 -10.57 22.61 -9.07
CA VAL A 460 -11.71 23.52 -9.08
C VAL A 460 -11.93 24.10 -7.69
N THR A 461 -12.83 25.08 -7.60
CA THR A 461 -13.26 25.65 -6.32
C THR A 461 -13.77 24.56 -5.38
N HIS A 462 -13.50 24.71 -4.08
CA HIS A 462 -13.84 23.69 -3.10
C HIS A 462 -15.37 23.46 -2.99
N ASN A 463 -16.19 24.50 -3.22
CA ASN A 463 -17.67 24.42 -3.17
C ASN A 463 -18.23 23.85 -1.86
N LEU A 464 -17.45 23.93 -0.77
CA LEU A 464 -17.96 23.62 0.57
C LEU A 464 -18.97 24.68 0.99
N PRO A 465 -19.99 24.31 1.79
CA PRO A 465 -20.85 25.28 2.45
C PRO A 465 -20.02 26.31 3.23
N PRO A 466 -20.42 27.60 3.26
CA PRO A 466 -19.66 28.64 3.93
C PRO A 466 -19.37 28.34 5.40
N ILE A 467 -20.29 27.65 6.09
CA ILE A 467 -20.13 27.25 7.49
C ILE A 467 -18.96 26.28 7.65
N GLU A 468 -18.84 25.27 6.78
CA GLU A 468 -17.74 24.29 6.84
C GLU A 468 -16.41 24.94 6.46
N ALA A 469 -16.39 25.75 5.40
CA ALA A 469 -15.19 26.49 5.00
C ALA A 469 -14.68 27.43 6.11
N ASN A 470 -15.59 28.13 6.78
CA ASN A 470 -15.26 29.01 7.90
C ASN A 470 -14.75 28.23 9.11
N GLN A 471 -15.31 27.05 9.42
CA GLN A 471 -14.82 26.20 10.50
C GLN A 471 -13.37 25.73 10.25
N ILE A 472 -13.05 25.34 9.02
CA ILE A 472 -11.69 24.97 8.64
C ILE A 472 -10.76 26.18 8.77
N SER A 473 -11.18 27.35 8.26
CA SER A 473 -10.41 28.58 8.36
C SER A 473 -10.17 29.02 9.80
N GLU A 474 -11.18 28.92 10.67
CA GLU A 474 -11.07 29.26 12.09
C GLU A 474 -10.09 28.30 12.78
N GLN A 475 -10.27 26.99 12.59
CA GLN A 475 -9.38 25.97 13.13
C GLN A 475 -7.93 26.19 12.68
N LEU A 476 -7.69 26.41 11.39
CA LEU A 476 -6.35 26.61 10.85
C LEU A 476 -5.71 27.94 11.31
N SER A 477 -6.52 28.93 11.71
CA SER A 477 -6.03 30.21 12.23
C SER A 477 -5.42 30.09 13.63
N ASP A 478 -5.74 29.03 14.38
CA ASP A 478 -5.16 28.75 15.69
C ASP A 478 -3.70 28.25 15.62
N TYR A 479 -3.26 27.82 14.44
CA TYR A 479 -1.90 27.34 14.23
C TYR A 479 -0.95 28.52 13.97
N LEU A 480 -0.10 28.84 14.95
CA LEU A 480 0.89 29.92 14.84
C LEU A 480 1.85 29.78 13.64
N SER A 481 2.09 28.53 13.22
CA SER A 481 2.98 28.16 12.12
C SER A 481 2.33 28.31 10.74
N VAL A 482 1.01 28.48 10.65
CA VAL A 482 0.27 28.67 9.39
C VAL A 482 0.22 30.16 9.06
N SER A 483 0.68 30.51 7.86
CA SER A 483 0.65 31.88 7.31
C SER A 483 -0.52 32.01 6.33
N LYS A 484 -0.62 31.11 5.36
CA LYS A 484 -1.74 31.03 4.42
C LYS A 484 -2.21 29.59 4.27
N ALA A 485 -3.49 29.44 3.96
CA ALA A 485 -4.08 28.15 3.66
C ALA A 485 -4.97 28.25 2.41
N TYR A 486 -4.86 27.25 1.55
CA TYR A 486 -5.59 27.14 0.29
C TYR A 486 -6.36 25.84 0.27
N LEU A 487 -7.66 25.91 0.00
CA LEU A 487 -8.54 24.76 -0.11
C LEU A 487 -9.13 24.69 -1.51
N VAL A 488 -8.89 23.57 -2.19
CA VAL A 488 -9.41 23.29 -3.52
C VAL A 488 -9.92 21.87 -3.61
N ARG A 489 -10.70 21.57 -4.66
CA ARG A 489 -11.16 20.23 -4.97
C ARG A 489 -10.46 19.73 -6.24
N LYS A 490 -9.86 18.54 -6.18
CA LYS A 490 -9.37 17.85 -7.39
C LYS A 490 -10.58 17.36 -8.19
N GLN A 491 -10.59 17.62 -9.49
CA GLN A 491 -11.61 17.07 -10.38
C GLN A 491 -11.28 15.61 -10.65
N THR A 492 -12.15 14.71 -10.20
CA THR A 492 -12.00 13.26 -10.30
C THR A 492 -12.93 12.70 -11.37
N LYS A 493 -12.51 11.61 -12.01
CA LYS A 493 -13.27 10.91 -13.05
C LYS A 493 -14.00 9.71 -12.50
N ILE A 494 -13.37 8.99 -11.58
CA ILE A 494 -13.95 7.79 -10.97
C ILE A 494 -14.72 8.23 -9.72
N PHE A 495 -16.02 7.95 -9.67
CA PHE A 495 -16.94 8.44 -8.64
C PHE A 495 -16.83 9.97 -8.41
N PRO A 496 -17.24 10.80 -9.40
CA PRO A 496 -17.07 12.26 -9.35
C PRO A 496 -17.86 12.92 -8.20
N ASP A 497 -18.90 12.25 -7.71
CA ASP A 497 -19.69 12.71 -6.56
C ASP A 497 -18.95 12.56 -5.22
N LYS A 498 -17.77 11.91 -5.22
CA LYS A 498 -16.88 11.78 -4.06
C LYS A 498 -15.74 12.80 -4.16
N PRO A 499 -15.86 13.97 -3.49
CA PRO A 499 -14.88 15.03 -3.62
C PRO A 499 -13.57 14.65 -2.94
N LEU A 500 -12.45 14.91 -3.63
CA LEU A 500 -11.12 14.90 -3.03
C LEU A 500 -10.65 16.34 -2.81
N TYR A 501 -10.50 16.73 -1.56
CA TYR A 501 -10.01 18.05 -1.19
C TYR A 501 -8.50 18.07 -1.03
N VAL A 502 -7.89 19.19 -1.42
CA VAL A 502 -6.47 19.46 -1.20
C VAL A 502 -6.36 20.72 -0.37
N LEU A 503 -5.76 20.58 0.82
CA LEU A 503 -5.47 21.67 1.73
C LEU A 503 -3.98 22.00 1.65
N GLY A 504 -3.64 23.05 0.91
CA GLY A 504 -2.29 23.56 0.75
C GLY A 504 -1.95 24.61 1.81
N ILE A 505 -0.81 24.47 2.49
CA ILE A 505 -0.41 25.31 3.61
C ILE A 505 0.91 26.02 3.27
N ILE A 506 0.94 27.34 3.43
CA ILE A 506 2.18 28.11 3.48
C ILE A 506 2.49 28.40 4.94
N ARG A 507 3.72 28.09 5.34
CA ARG A 507 4.19 28.30 6.70
C ARG A 507 4.64 29.73 6.92
N ARG A 508 4.37 30.25 8.12
CA ARG A 508 5.04 31.45 8.62
C ARG A 508 6.51 31.10 8.87
N PHE A 509 7.41 32.01 8.51
CA PHE A 509 8.84 31.81 8.76
C PHE A 509 9.10 31.89 10.27
N CYS A 510 9.27 30.74 10.91
CA CYS A 510 9.74 30.62 12.29
C CYS A 510 11.21 30.17 12.21
N GLY A 511 12.15 30.97 12.73
CA GLY A 511 13.57 30.61 12.72
C GLY A 511 13.80 29.18 13.22
N GLY A 512 14.53 28.38 12.45
CA GLY A 512 14.85 27.00 12.80
C GLY A 512 15.64 26.97 14.10
N THR A 513 15.22 26.11 15.04
CA THR A 513 15.66 26.04 16.45
C THR A 513 15.07 27.11 17.37
N GLY A 514 13.85 26.85 17.86
CA GLY A 514 13.19 27.60 18.93
C GLY A 514 11.97 26.81 19.46
N ALA A 515 11.47 27.14 20.65
CA ALA A 515 10.36 26.42 21.31
C ALA A 515 9.05 26.37 20.50
N ASN A 516 8.91 27.22 19.48
CA ASN A 516 7.72 27.32 18.63
C ASN A 516 7.90 26.68 17.24
N TYR A 517 9.04 26.01 16.96
CA TYR A 517 9.28 25.35 15.69
C TYR A 517 8.71 23.93 15.68
N GLN A 518 7.74 23.69 14.80
CA GLN A 518 7.15 22.37 14.57
C GLN A 518 7.62 21.80 13.21
N PRO A 519 8.05 20.54 13.08
CA PRO A 519 8.38 19.95 11.79
C PRO A 519 7.17 19.89 10.83
N ASP A 520 7.43 19.97 9.52
CA ASP A 520 6.38 19.86 8.47
C ASP A 520 5.51 18.61 8.65
N LEU A 521 6.17 17.50 8.96
CA LEU A 521 5.52 16.23 9.17
C LEU A 521 4.52 16.28 10.33
N GLU A 522 4.94 16.84 11.45
CA GLU A 522 4.12 16.91 12.65
C GLU A 522 2.90 17.83 12.45
N LEU A 523 3.11 18.99 11.79
CA LEU A 523 2.02 19.93 11.46
C LEU A 523 0.98 19.28 10.53
N THR A 524 1.44 18.54 9.51
CA THR A 524 0.57 17.86 8.55
C THR A 524 -0.29 16.80 9.26
N GLU A 525 0.35 15.96 10.08
CA GLU A 525 -0.35 14.92 10.84
C GLU A 525 -1.32 15.50 11.88
N GLN A 526 -0.94 16.60 12.53
CA GLN A 526 -1.80 17.32 13.47
C GLN A 526 -3.08 17.81 12.80
N ILE A 527 -2.94 18.56 11.69
CA ILE A 527 -4.09 19.13 10.97
C ILE A 527 -4.98 17.99 10.47
N GLN A 528 -4.41 16.98 9.83
CA GLN A 528 -5.18 15.84 9.31
C GLN A 528 -5.92 15.07 10.41
N ALA A 529 -5.34 14.93 11.60
CA ALA A 529 -5.98 14.28 12.74
C ALA A 529 -7.17 15.08 13.32
N GLN A 530 -7.11 16.41 13.22
CA GLN A 530 -8.07 17.33 13.84
C GLN A 530 -9.16 17.82 12.88
N LEU A 531 -9.01 17.65 11.57
CA LEU A 531 -10.06 17.98 10.60
C LEU A 531 -11.31 17.10 10.81
N ASN A 532 -12.47 17.76 10.89
CA ASN A 532 -13.78 17.14 11.10
C ASN A 532 -14.64 17.23 9.82
N LEU A 533 -14.13 16.67 8.73
CA LEU A 533 -14.81 16.64 7.43
C LEU A 533 -15.18 15.21 7.04
N SER A 534 -16.33 15.09 6.36
CA SER A 534 -16.86 13.82 5.81
C SER A 534 -16.01 13.26 4.67
N SER A 535 -15.34 14.17 3.96
CA SER A 535 -14.66 13.90 2.70
C SER A 535 -13.15 13.79 2.89
N THR A 536 -12.49 13.07 1.99
CA THR A 536 -11.03 12.92 2.01
C THR A 536 -10.35 14.28 1.78
N VAL A 537 -9.44 14.63 2.68
CA VAL A 537 -8.58 15.82 2.56
C VAL A 537 -7.13 15.37 2.56
N ILE A 538 -6.38 15.82 1.56
CA ILE A 538 -4.93 15.67 1.54
C ILE A 538 -4.30 17.01 1.93
N VAL A 539 -3.51 16.98 3.00
CA VAL A 539 -2.81 18.16 3.53
C VAL A 539 -1.41 18.23 2.93
N ILE A 540 -1.04 19.37 2.35
CA ILE A 540 0.24 19.59 1.70
C ILE A 540 0.86 20.86 2.25
N ILE A 541 2.11 20.79 2.69
CA ILE A 541 2.91 21.99 2.98
C ILE A 541 3.64 22.41 1.71
N PHE A 542 3.42 23.65 1.28
CA PHE A 542 4.11 24.23 0.14
C PHE A 542 5.54 24.62 0.51
N ASN A 543 6.49 24.08 -0.23
CA ASN A 543 7.92 24.32 -0.11
C ASN A 543 8.56 24.36 -1.50
N GLN A 544 9.88 24.52 -1.56
CA GLN A 544 10.62 24.65 -2.83
C GLN A 544 10.38 23.49 -3.80
N ASN A 545 10.08 22.29 -3.30
CA ASN A 545 9.92 21.08 -4.13
C ASN A 545 8.56 21.00 -4.84
N ASN A 546 7.54 21.73 -4.38
CA ASN A 546 6.18 21.63 -4.91
C ASN A 546 5.56 22.99 -5.29
N MET A 547 6.39 24.03 -5.52
CA MET A 547 5.94 25.37 -5.91
C MET A 547 5.09 25.43 -7.19
N LYS A 548 5.28 24.49 -8.13
CA LYS A 548 4.44 24.40 -9.34
C LYS A 548 2.98 24.11 -8.98
N LEU A 549 2.75 23.24 -8.00
CA LEU A 549 1.41 22.90 -7.52
C LEU A 549 0.77 24.12 -6.83
N TYR A 550 1.53 24.82 -6.00
CA TYR A 550 1.09 26.08 -5.39
C TYR A 550 0.61 27.09 -6.44
N ASN A 551 1.40 27.31 -7.51
CA ASN A 551 1.06 28.27 -8.55
C ASN A 551 -0.26 27.95 -9.27
N VAL A 552 -0.60 26.67 -9.40
CA VAL A 552 -1.87 26.23 -9.98
C VAL A 552 -3.01 26.46 -8.99
N ILE A 553 -2.84 26.03 -7.74
CA ILE A 553 -3.87 26.11 -6.69
C ILE A 553 -4.23 27.57 -6.35
N ASN A 554 -3.24 28.44 -6.17
CA ASN A 554 -3.43 29.85 -5.81
C ASN A 554 -4.18 30.66 -6.87
N ARG A 555 -4.19 30.21 -8.13
CA ARG A 555 -4.93 30.89 -9.22
C ARG A 555 -6.42 30.59 -9.19
N ILE A 556 -6.86 29.61 -8.40
CA ILE A 556 -8.26 29.21 -8.34
C ILE A 556 -9.03 30.23 -7.49
N PRO A 557 -10.09 30.85 -8.02
CA PRO A 557 -10.88 31.82 -7.27
C PRO A 557 -11.42 31.24 -5.97
N GLY A 558 -11.30 31.98 -4.87
CA GLY A 558 -11.78 31.53 -3.55
C GLY A 558 -11.00 30.35 -2.95
N SER A 559 -9.85 29.97 -3.52
CA SER A 559 -9.01 28.90 -2.94
C SER A 559 -8.38 29.32 -1.63
N CYS A 560 -7.98 30.59 -1.47
CA CYS A 560 -7.37 31.10 -0.24
C CYS A 560 -8.42 31.23 0.86
N ILE A 561 -8.33 30.38 1.89
CA ILE A 561 -9.24 30.39 3.04
C ILE A 561 -8.61 31.08 4.26
N ILE A 562 -7.28 31.19 4.32
CA ILE A 562 -6.57 31.99 5.33
C ILE A 562 -5.61 32.94 4.65
N PHE A 563 -5.69 34.21 5.04
CA PHE A 563 -4.73 35.26 4.69
C PHE A 563 -3.74 35.49 5.82
N ASP A 564 -2.55 35.99 5.46
CA ASP A 564 -1.66 36.58 6.46
C ASP A 564 -2.40 37.68 7.21
N LYS A 565 -2.46 37.58 8.53
CA LYS A 565 -2.80 38.71 9.40
C LYS A 565 -1.66 39.71 9.43
#